data_AF-A0A0Q5ZGR7-F1
#
_entry.id   AF-A0A0Q5ZGR7-F1
#
_cell.length_a   1.000
_cell.length_b   1.000
_cell.length_c   1.000
_cell.angle_alpha   90.00
_cell.angle_beta   90.00
_cell.angle_gamma   90.00
#
_symmetry.space_group_name_H-M   'P 1'
#
loop_
_entity.id
_entity.type
_entity.pdbx_description
1 polymer ?
#
loop_
_entity_poly.entity_id
_entity_poly.type
_entity_poly.pdbx_seq_one_letter_code
_entity_poly.pdbx_strand_id
1 'polypeptide(L)'
;MPLTCPECGGTLSELPVARPPRYRCHTGHAFTATDLVSAQARRNDAALQSSLRVLQVREQLLRRVAAVSRNIGEEAQAQAGLRQAAKVREQARRLAGLLEQETGGA
;
A
#
# COMPACT_ATOMS: atom_id res chain seq x y z
N MET A 1 -8.23 14.13 14.64
CA MET A 1 -8.39 12.86 13.91
C MET A 1 -8.02 11.73 14.86
N PRO A 2 -8.85 10.69 15.06
CA PRO A 2 -8.56 9.63 16.03
C PRO A 2 -7.39 8.75 15.58
N LEU A 3 -6.57 8.30 16.54
CA LEU A 3 -5.52 7.31 16.29
C LEU A 3 -6.15 5.94 16.00
N THR A 4 -5.59 5.20 15.05
CA THR A 4 -6.08 3.88 14.66
C THR A 4 -5.03 2.81 14.94
N CYS A 5 -5.50 1.63 15.33
CA CYS A 5 -4.66 0.49 15.64
C CYS A 5 -4.00 -0.01 14.35
N PRO A 6 -2.66 -0.12 14.31
CA PRO A 6 -1.96 -0.58 13.13
C PRO A 6 -2.26 -2.05 12.79
N GLU A 7 -2.68 -2.85 13.77
CA GLU A 7 -2.91 -4.29 13.58
C GLU A 7 -4.34 -4.61 13.14
N CYS A 8 -5.35 -3.93 13.70
CA CYS A 8 -6.76 -4.25 13.42
C CYS A 8 -7.57 -3.09 12.79
N GLY A 9 -6.99 -1.89 12.66
CA GLY A 9 -7.68 -0.71 12.15
C GLY A 9 -8.70 -0.06 13.09
N GLY A 10 -8.96 -0.65 14.27
CA GLY A 10 -9.88 -0.10 15.27
C GLY A 10 -9.36 1.17 15.95
N THR A 11 -10.25 1.97 16.53
CA THR A 11 -9.88 3.19 17.24
C THR A 11 -9.01 2.90 18.47
N LEU A 12 -7.95 3.68 18.65
CA LEU A 12 -7.13 3.69 19.86
C LEU A 12 -7.64 4.73 20.85
N SER A 13 -7.56 4.37 22.13
CA SER A 13 -7.81 5.27 23.26
C SER A 13 -6.54 5.41 24.08
N GLU A 14 -6.24 6.62 24.53
CA GLU A 14 -5.13 6.87 25.45
C GLU A 14 -5.55 6.52 26.89
N LEU A 15 -4.66 5.89 27.64
CA LEU A 15 -4.91 5.57 29.05
C LEU A 15 -4.54 6.78 29.93
N PRO A 16 -5.51 7.42 30.62
CA PRO A 16 -5.30 8.72 31.27
C PRO A 16 -4.24 8.73 32.38
N VAL A 17 -3.99 7.59 33.02
CA VAL A 17 -3.13 7.48 34.22
C VAL A 17 -1.78 6.81 33.91
N ALA A 18 -1.56 6.38 32.67
CA ALA A 18 -0.32 5.71 32.29
C ALA A 18 0.83 6.72 32.10
N ARG A 19 1.93 6.52 32.84
CA ARG A 19 3.21 7.22 32.61
C ARG A 19 4.30 6.17 32.39
N PRO A 20 4.92 6.09 31.19
CA PRO A 20 4.69 6.89 29.98
C PRO A 20 3.31 6.63 29.32
N PRO A 21 2.84 7.51 28.41
CA PRO A 21 1.57 7.36 27.72
C PRO A 21 1.42 5.99 27.06
N ARG A 22 0.23 5.40 27.22
CA ARG A 22 -0.14 4.11 26.64
C ARG A 22 -1.44 4.23 25.87
N TYR A 23 -1.52 3.51 24.77
CA TYR A 23 -2.69 3.46 23.90
C TYR A 23 -3.23 2.04 23.86
N ARG A 24 -4.55 1.88 23.88
CA ARG A 24 -5.21 0.57 23.76
C ARG A 24 -6.36 0.62 22.78
N CYS A 25 -6.46 -0.40 21.93
CA CYS A 25 -7.59 -0.56 21.02
C CYS A 25 -8.71 -1.37 21.67
N HIS A 26 -9.93 -1.28 21.12
CA HIS A 26 -11.09 -2.02 21.64
C HIS A 26 -10.86 -3.55 21.67
N THR A 27 -10.08 -4.08 20.73
CA THR A 27 -9.78 -5.53 20.63
C THR A 27 -8.65 -6.00 21.55
N GLY A 28 -7.98 -5.09 22.26
CA GLY A 28 -6.99 -5.44 23.29
C GLY A 28 -5.51 -5.17 22.97
N HIS A 29 -5.13 -4.81 21.74
CA HIS A 29 -3.76 -4.39 21.41
C HIS A 29 -3.40 -3.14 22.21
N ALA A 30 -2.18 -3.11 22.76
CA ALA A 30 -1.67 -2.03 23.57
C ALA A 30 -0.29 -1.60 23.07
N PHE A 31 -0.05 -0.29 23.07
CA PHE A 31 1.18 0.31 22.56
C PHE A 31 1.66 1.38 23.52
N THR A 32 2.97 1.53 23.67
CA THR A 32 3.55 2.81 24.11
C THR A 32 3.51 3.81 22.95
N ALA A 33 3.76 5.10 23.21
CA ALA A 33 3.85 6.10 22.15
C ALA A 33 4.91 5.76 21.08
N THR A 34 6.10 5.31 21.51
CA THR A 34 7.21 4.95 20.62
C THR A 34 6.92 3.68 19.81
N ASP A 35 6.31 2.68 20.45
CA ASP A 35 5.91 1.45 19.77
C ASP A 35 4.82 1.72 18.73
N LEU A 36 3.88 2.62 19.03
CA LEU A 36 2.81 3.00 18.13
C LEU A 36 3.36 3.70 16.87
N VAL A 37 4.29 4.65 17.03
CA VAL A 37 4.95 5.31 15.90
C VAL A 37 5.67 4.28 15.01
N SER A 38 6.44 3.39 15.63
CA SER A 38 7.18 2.35 14.92
C SER A 38 6.24 1.37 14.21
N ALA A 39 5.14 0.98 14.84
CA ALA A 39 4.13 0.11 14.26
C ALA A 39 3.39 0.78 13.09
N GLN A 40 3.13 2.08 13.19
CA GLN A 40 2.52 2.86 12.11
C GLN A 40 3.46 2.97 10.90
N ALA A 41 4.76 3.18 11.12
CA ALA A 41 5.76 3.18 10.04
C ALA A 41 5.78 1.84 9.30
N ARG A 42 5.92 0.71 10.03
CA ARG A 42 5.89 -0.63 9.42
C ARG A 42 4.60 -0.90 8.64
N ARG A 43 3.45 -0.44 9.15
CA ARG A 43 2.17 -0.58 8.44
C ARG A 43 2.13 0.25 7.16
N ASN A 44 2.68 1.47 7.19
CA ASN A 44 2.79 2.32 6.01
C ASN A 44 3.62 1.63 4.92
N ASP A 45 4.82 1.14 5.27
CA ASP A 45 5.70 0.43 4.35
C ASP A 45 5.00 -0.80 3.73
N ALA A 46 4.34 -1.59 4.56
CA ALA A 46 3.58 -2.75 4.11
C ALA A 46 2.43 -2.36 3.16
N ALA A 47 1.73 -1.27 3.43
CA ALA A 47 0.64 -0.77 2.59
C ALA A 47 1.16 -0.28 1.22
N LEU A 48 2.27 0.46 1.21
CA LEU A 48 2.92 0.94 -0.01
C LEU A 48 3.46 -0.23 -0.85
N GLN A 49 4.13 -1.20 -0.23
CA GLN A 49 4.59 -2.42 -0.91
C GLN A 49 3.43 -3.24 -1.49
N SER A 50 2.33 -3.37 -0.74
CA SER A 50 1.11 -4.02 -1.23
C SER A 50 0.52 -3.27 -2.43
N SER A 51 0.47 -1.94 -2.36
CA SER A 51 -0.04 -1.10 -3.45
C SER A 51 0.80 -1.23 -4.73
N LEU A 52 2.14 -1.30 -4.59
CA LEU A 52 3.05 -1.57 -5.70
C LEU A 52 2.75 -2.92 -6.35
N ARG A 53 2.56 -3.96 -5.53
CA ARG A 53 2.20 -5.30 -6.01
C ARG A 53 0.89 -5.30 -6.80
N VAL A 54 -0.14 -4.58 -6.31
CA VAL A 54 -1.43 -4.44 -7.01
C VAL A 54 -1.25 -3.78 -8.38
N LEU A 55 -0.41 -2.74 -8.49
CA LEU A 55 -0.13 -2.09 -9.78
C LEU A 55 0.59 -3.05 -10.75
N GLN A 56 1.58 -3.81 -10.27
CA GLN A 56 2.29 -4.80 -11.09
C GLN A 56 1.35 -5.89 -11.61
N VAL A 57 0.48 -6.44 -10.75
CA VAL A 57 -0.53 -7.44 -11.15
C VAL A 57 -1.47 -6.86 -12.20
N ARG A 58 -1.94 -5.61 -12.01
CA ARG A 58 -2.81 -4.93 -12.97
C ARG A 58 -2.13 -4.74 -14.32
N GLU A 59 -0.85 -4.35 -14.34
CA GLU A 59 -0.07 -4.20 -15.56
C GLU A 59 0.05 -5.53 -16.32
N GLN A 60 0.37 -6.61 -15.63
CA GLN A 60 0.46 -7.95 -16.21
C GLN A 60 -0.88 -8.41 -16.79
N LEU A 61 -1.98 -8.18 -16.06
CA LEU A 61 -3.31 -8.53 -16.53
C LEU A 61 -3.70 -7.77 -17.80
N LEU A 62 -3.43 -6.47 -17.86
CA LEU A 62 -3.70 -5.64 -19.05
C LEU A 62 -2.92 -6.12 -20.28
N ARG A 63 -1.65 -6.53 -20.11
CA ARG A 63 -0.86 -7.12 -21.20
C ARG A 63 -1.45 -8.45 -21.66
N ARG A 64 -1.94 -9.28 -20.73
CA ARG A 64 -2.57 -10.56 -21.07
C ARG A 64 -3.86 -10.35 -21.85
N VAL A 65 -4.70 -9.41 -21.43
CA VAL A 65 -5.92 -9.04 -22.18
C VAL A 65 -5.55 -8.54 -23.57
N ALA A 66 -4.55 -7.66 -23.70
CA ALA A 66 -4.11 -7.18 -25.00
C ALA A 66 -3.62 -8.30 -25.94
N ALA A 67 -2.89 -9.29 -25.40
CA ALA A 67 -2.45 -10.44 -26.17
C ALA A 67 -3.64 -11.30 -26.66
N VAL A 68 -4.65 -11.50 -25.81
CA VAL A 68 -5.89 -12.21 -26.19
C VAL A 68 -6.63 -11.46 -27.28
N SER A 69 -6.84 -10.14 -27.14
CA SER A 69 -7.51 -9.31 -28.14
C SER A 69 -6.79 -9.37 -29.50
N ARG A 70 -5.45 -9.35 -29.51
CA ARG A 70 -4.67 -9.49 -30.75
C ARG A 70 -4.91 -10.84 -31.42
N ASN A 71 -4.97 -11.93 -30.65
CA ASN A 71 -5.18 -13.28 -31.19
C ASN A 71 -6.55 -13.45 -31.85
N ILE A 72 -7.57 -12.70 -31.42
CA ILE A 72 -8.91 -12.71 -32.00
C ILE A 72 -9.13 -11.60 -33.04
N GLY A 73 -8.07 -10.88 -33.44
CA GLY A 73 -8.12 -9.84 -34.48
C GLY A 73 -8.59 -8.46 -34.01
N GLU A 74 -8.80 -8.25 -32.71
CA GLU A 74 -9.22 -6.97 -32.13
C GLU A 74 -8.03 -6.04 -31.84
N GLU A 75 -7.34 -5.60 -32.89
CA GLU A 75 -6.08 -4.84 -32.75
C GLU A 75 -6.27 -3.50 -32.01
N ALA A 76 -7.40 -2.82 -32.18
CA ALA A 76 -7.70 -1.58 -31.46
C ALA A 76 -7.77 -1.78 -29.94
N GLN A 77 -8.38 -2.88 -29.49
CA GLN A 77 -8.45 -3.24 -28.07
C GLN A 77 -7.08 -3.66 -27.54
N ALA A 78 -6.33 -4.44 -28.33
CA ALA A 78 -4.96 -4.83 -27.98
C ALA A 78 -4.08 -3.60 -27.72
N GLN A 79 -4.11 -2.62 -28.62
CA GLN A 79 -3.37 -1.37 -28.45
C GLN A 79 -3.85 -0.55 -27.24
N ALA A 80 -5.16 -0.50 -26.99
CA ALA A 80 -5.70 0.17 -25.82
C ALA A 80 -5.21 -0.47 -24.51
N GLY A 81 -5.22 -1.81 -24.42
CA GLY A 81 -4.70 -2.56 -23.29
C GLY A 81 -3.21 -2.31 -23.04
N LEU A 82 -2.39 -2.29 -24.11
CA LEU A 82 -0.96 -1.98 -24.02
C LEU A 82 -0.70 -0.54 -23.55
N ARG A 83 -1.46 0.44 -24.07
CA ARG A 83 -1.39 1.84 -23.60
C ARG A 83 -1.72 1.95 -22.12
N GLN A 84 -2.74 1.23 -21.66
CA GLN A 84 -3.11 1.23 -20.24
C GLN A 84 -2.06 0.53 -19.37
N ALA A 85 -1.48 -0.58 -19.84
CA ALA A 85 -0.39 -1.26 -19.15
C ALA A 85 0.82 -0.33 -18.97
N ALA A 86 1.19 0.44 -20.00
CA ALA A 86 2.28 1.41 -19.93
C ALA A 86 2.02 2.50 -18.87
N LYS A 87 0.79 3.02 -18.79
CA LYS A 87 0.40 3.99 -17.75
C LYS A 87 0.52 3.41 -16.34
N VAL A 88 0.03 2.18 -16.13
CA VAL A 88 0.12 1.51 -14.81
C VAL A 88 1.57 1.22 -14.44
N ARG A 89 2.41 0.84 -15.40
CA ARG A 89 3.85 0.64 -15.19
C ARG A 89 4.53 1.92 -14.71
N GLU A 90 4.18 3.06 -15.30
CA GLU A 90 4.71 4.36 -14.89
C GLU A 90 4.27 4.73 -13.46
N GLN A 91 3.01 4.44 -13.09
CA GLN A 91 2.54 4.60 -11.71
C GLN A 91 3.32 3.72 -10.72
N ALA A 92 3.55 2.45 -11.07
CA ALA A 92 4.34 1.53 -10.25
C ALA A 92 5.78 2.02 -10.05
N ARG A 93 6.42 2.54 -11.10
CA ARG A 93 7.77 3.12 -11.04
C ARG A 93 7.86 4.30 -10.09
N ARG A 94 6.90 5.23 -10.16
CA ARG A 94 6.87 6.38 -9.26
C ARG A 94 6.72 5.95 -7.81
N LEU A 95 5.84 4.98 -7.54
CA LEU A 95 5.66 4.43 -6.19
C LEU A 95 6.92 3.70 -5.68
N ALA A 96 7.60 2.93 -6.55
CA ALA A 96 8.86 2.28 -6.20
C ALA A 96 9.96 3.31 -5.84
N GLY A 97 10.07 4.40 -6.61
CA GLY A 97 11.02 5.47 -6.29
C GLY A 97 10.77 6.14 -4.94
N LEU A 98 9.50 6.28 -4.51
CA LEU A 98 9.17 6.79 -3.18
C LEU A 98 9.63 5.84 -2.06
N LEU A 99 9.43 4.54 -2.24
CA LEU A 99 9.86 3.51 -1.29
C LEU A 99 11.39 3.45 -1.13
N GLU A 100 12.13 3.64 -2.22
CA GLU A 100 13.60 3.69 -2.20
C GLU A 100 14.13 4.91 -1.43
N GLN A 101 13.43 6.05 -1.52
CA GLN A 101 13.78 7.27 -0.78
C GLN A 101 13.51 7.16 0.72
N GLU A 102 12.42 6.50 1.12
CA GLU A 102 12.10 6.27 2.54
C GLU A 102 13.05 5.27 3.20
N THR A 103 13.53 4.27 2.45
CA THR A 103 14.46 3.25 2.98
C THR A 103 15.92 3.72 3.03
N GLY A 104 16.32 4.68 2.18
CA GLY A 104 17.67 5.26 2.19
C GLY A 104 17.90 6.40 3.20
N GLY A 105 16.85 6.81 3.94
CA GLY A 105 16.90 7.90 4.93
C GLY A 105 16.98 7.45 6.39
N ALA A 106 17.18 6.15 6.65
CA ALA A 106 17.28 5.56 7.99
C ALA A 106 18.73 5.26 8.40
#